data_AF-A0A1S8C537-F1
#
_entry.id   AF-A0A1S8C537-F1
#
_cell.length_a   1.000
_cell.length_b   1.000
_cell.length_c   1.000
_cell.angle_alpha   90.00
_cell.angle_beta   90.00
_cell.angle_gamma   90.00
#
_symmetry.space_group_name_H-M   'P 1'
#
loop_
_entity.id
_entity.type
_entity.pdbx_description
1 polymer ?
#
loop_
_entity_poly.entity_id
_entity_poly.type
_entity_poly.pdbx_seq_one_letter_code
_entity_poly.pdbx_strand_id
1 'polypeptide(L)'
;MSASAQLGGQRPADRVGERMPVGRAALSGLLATGLGIGVVELAAGVLDAVPSLVISVGDAVIDSVPGWLERAAIAALGTNDKPVLLASIGLVAALLGAGVGLLAR
;
A
#
# COMPACT_ATOMS: atom_id res chain seq x y z
N MET A 1 -36.69 -50.11 16.71
CA MET A 1 -36.30 -49.06 17.68
C MET A 1 -34.78 -48.88 17.56
N SER A 2 -34.19 -48.44 16.45
CA SER A 2 -34.38 -47.22 15.64
C SER A 2 -33.94 -45.93 16.35
N ALA A 3 -32.73 -45.92 16.94
CA ALA A 3 -32.12 -44.74 17.56
C ALA A 3 -30.72 -44.44 16.98
N SER A 4 -30.57 -44.55 15.66
CA SER A 4 -29.33 -44.30 14.92
C SER A 4 -29.45 -43.18 13.88
N ALA A 5 -30.48 -42.33 13.95
CA ALA A 5 -30.81 -41.36 12.90
C ALA A 5 -30.77 -39.88 13.34
N GLN A 6 -29.87 -39.50 14.25
CA GLN A 6 -29.60 -38.08 14.57
C GLN A 6 -28.11 -37.71 14.47
N LEU A 7 -27.35 -38.41 13.63
CA LEU A 7 -26.11 -37.91 13.06
C LEU A 7 -26.44 -37.24 11.71
N GLY A 8 -26.97 -36.01 11.76
CA GLY A 8 -27.38 -35.35 10.53
C GLY A 8 -27.68 -33.87 10.71
N GLY A 9 -26.71 -33.03 10.36
CA GLY A 9 -27.05 -31.72 9.81
C GLY A 9 -26.56 -30.47 10.53
N GLN A 10 -25.50 -30.54 11.34
CA GLN A 10 -24.72 -29.34 11.66
C GLN A 10 -23.45 -29.37 10.81
N ARG A 11 -23.61 -29.19 9.49
CA ARG A 11 -22.48 -28.93 8.58
C ARG A 11 -21.96 -27.53 8.92
N PRO A 12 -20.75 -27.36 9.50
CA PRO A 12 -20.12 -26.05 9.65
C PRO A 12 -19.47 -25.65 8.31
N ALA A 13 -20.25 -25.70 7.22
CA ALA A 13 -19.78 -25.53 5.84
C ALA A 13 -20.22 -24.20 5.22
N ASP A 14 -20.61 -23.24 6.05
CA ASP A 14 -21.16 -21.93 5.68
C ASP A 14 -20.23 -20.76 6.03
N ARG A 15 -19.05 -21.00 6.63
CA ARG A 15 -18.04 -19.96 6.92
C ARG A 15 -16.82 -19.95 5.99
N VAL A 16 -16.78 -20.78 4.95
CA VAL A 16 -15.75 -20.69 3.91
C VAL A 16 -16.27 -19.80 2.79
N GLY A 17 -16.27 -18.48 2.99
CA GLY A 17 -16.70 -17.58 1.92
C GLY A 17 -17.12 -16.16 2.29
N GLU A 18 -16.87 -15.66 3.50
CA GLU A 18 -17.01 -14.22 3.73
C GLU A 18 -15.85 -13.50 3.05
N ARG A 19 -15.97 -13.27 1.73
CA ARG A 19 -15.07 -12.39 0.97
C ARG A 19 -14.97 -11.07 1.74
N MET A 20 -13.77 -10.70 2.20
CA MET A 20 -13.57 -9.49 3.00
C MET A 20 -14.25 -8.29 2.32
N PRO A 21 -15.04 -7.46 3.00
CA PRO A 21 -15.62 -6.26 2.38
C PRO A 21 -14.55 -5.43 1.66
N VAL A 22 -14.85 -4.92 0.45
CA VAL A 22 -13.93 -4.12 -0.39
C VAL A 22 -13.20 -3.05 0.42
N GLY A 23 -13.94 -2.32 1.28
CA GLY A 23 -13.35 -1.30 2.14
C GLY A 23 -12.34 -1.84 3.15
N ARG A 24 -12.58 -3.03 3.73
CA ARG A 24 -11.63 -3.66 4.68
C ARG A 24 -10.37 -4.15 3.98
N ALA A 25 -10.52 -4.71 2.77
CA ALA A 25 -9.41 -5.16 1.95
C ALA A 25 -8.51 -4.00 1.49
N ALA A 26 -9.12 -2.90 1.02
CA ALA A 26 -8.38 -1.68 0.69
C ALA A 26 -7.67 -1.10 1.92
N LEU A 27 -8.35 -1.04 3.08
CA LEU A 27 -7.77 -0.52 4.32
C LEU A 27 -6.59 -1.39 4.80
N SER A 28 -6.72 -2.72 4.75
CA SER A 28 -5.63 -3.62 5.16
C SER A 28 -4.41 -3.48 4.26
N GLY A 29 -4.61 -3.33 2.94
CA GLY A 29 -3.53 -3.06 2.00
C GLY A 29 -2.85 -1.71 2.28
N LEU A 30 -3.64 -0.65 2.50
CA LEU A 30 -3.13 0.67 2.86
C LEU A 30 -2.31 0.65 4.15
N LEU A 31 -2.81 -0.01 5.20
CA LEU A 31 -2.12 -0.15 6.48
C LEU A 31 -0.83 -0.97 6.35
N ALA A 32 -0.87 -2.08 5.63
CA ALA A 32 0.31 -2.91 5.41
C ALA A 32 1.42 -2.14 4.66
N THR A 33 1.07 -1.43 3.59
CA THR A 33 2.01 -0.58 2.85
C THR A 33 2.56 0.55 3.73
N GLY A 34 1.69 1.25 4.46
CA GLY A 34 2.10 2.33 5.36
C GLY A 34 3.07 1.86 6.46
N LEU A 35 2.80 0.69 7.06
CA LEU A 35 3.69 0.08 8.06
C LEU A 35 5.03 -0.32 7.45
N GLY A 36 5.04 -0.90 6.25
CA GLY A 36 6.27 -1.25 5.55
C GLY A 36 7.16 -0.03 5.30
N ILE A 37 6.58 1.06 4.79
CA ILE A 37 7.30 2.33 4.57
C ILE A 37 7.81 2.87 5.91
N GLY A 38 6.95 2.93 6.93
CA GLY A 38 7.31 3.46 8.24
C GLY A 38 8.47 2.72 8.90
N VAL A 39 8.51 1.38 8.80
CA VAL A 39 9.62 0.57 9.34
C VAL A 39 10.93 0.87 8.62
N VAL A 40 10.92 1.00 7.28
CA VAL A 40 12.14 1.30 6.52
C VAL A 40 12.64 2.72 6.80
N GLU A 41 11.74 3.70 6.85
CA GLU A 41 12.11 5.09 7.19
C GLU A 41 12.61 5.23 8.63
N LEU A 42 12.02 4.49 9.57
CA LEU A 42 12.50 4.45 10.95
C LEU A 42 13.92 3.85 11.01
N ALA A 43 14.16 2.77 10.27
CA ALA A 43 15.48 2.17 10.17
C ALA A 43 16.49 3.14 9.52
N ALA A 44 16.11 3.85 8.45
CA ALA A 44 16.93 4.84 7.79
C ALA A 44 17.30 6.04 8.68
N GLY A 45 16.39 6.45 9.58
CA GLY A 45 16.67 7.52 10.54
C GLY A 45 17.57 7.11 11.71
N VAL A 46 17.71 5.81 11.99
CA VAL A 46 18.48 5.27 13.12
C VAL A 46 19.82 4.66 12.67
N LEU A 47 19.85 4.07 11.48
CA LEU A 47 20.99 3.34 10.94
C LEU A 47 21.51 4.07 9.69
N ASP A 48 22.72 4.63 9.76
CA ASP A 48 23.34 5.30 8.60
C ASP A 48 23.54 4.38 7.38
N ALA A 49 23.56 3.07 7.60
CA ALA A 49 23.69 2.08 6.55
C ALA A 49 22.38 1.84 5.75
N VAL A 50 21.24 2.35 6.21
CA VAL A 50 19.94 2.12 5.58
C VAL A 50 19.51 3.37 4.82
N PRO A 51 19.39 3.32 3.48
CA PRO A 51 18.89 4.45 2.71
C PRO A 51 17.39 4.65 2.94
N SER A 52 16.94 5.91 2.94
CA SER A 52 15.51 6.26 2.97
C SER A 52 14.81 5.71 1.72
N LEU A 53 13.75 4.95 1.94
CA LEU A 53 12.91 4.37 0.88
C LEU A 53 12.28 5.48 0.05
N VAL A 54 11.73 6.50 0.71
CA VAL A 54 11.01 7.60 0.08
C VAL A 54 11.93 8.39 -0.83
N ILE A 55 13.13 8.71 -0.36
CA ILE A 55 14.13 9.45 -1.16
C ILE A 55 14.59 8.57 -2.33
N SER A 56 14.94 7.31 -2.08
CA SER A 56 15.49 6.42 -3.10
C SER A 56 14.48 6.12 -4.22
N VAL A 57 13.20 5.95 -3.88
CA VAL A 57 12.12 5.83 -4.87
C VAL A 57 11.91 7.15 -5.62
N GLY A 58 11.97 8.29 -4.92
CA GLY A 58 11.89 9.62 -5.54
C GLY A 58 12.97 9.82 -6.59
N ASP A 59 14.22 9.52 -6.26
CA ASP A 59 15.37 9.63 -7.17
C ASP A 59 15.20 8.71 -8.39
N ALA A 60 14.81 7.44 -8.17
CA ALA A 60 14.60 6.50 -9.27
C ALA A 60 13.49 6.94 -10.23
N VAL A 61 12.43 7.56 -9.71
CA VAL A 61 11.36 8.12 -10.53
C VAL A 61 11.90 9.30 -11.34
N ILE A 62 12.58 10.25 -10.70
CA ILE A 62 13.19 11.43 -11.34
C ILE A 62 14.11 10.99 -12.47
N ASP A 63 15.00 10.02 -12.22
CA ASP A 63 15.94 9.47 -13.20
C ASP A 63 15.24 8.82 -14.41
N SER A 64 13.99 8.40 -14.26
CA SER A 64 13.20 7.77 -15.31
C SER A 64 12.39 8.77 -16.16
N VAL A 65 12.26 10.02 -15.72
CA VAL A 65 11.42 11.01 -16.40
C VAL A 65 12.18 11.72 -17.53
N PRO A 66 11.60 11.89 -18.73
CA PRO A 66 12.22 12.68 -19.79
C PRO A 66 12.43 14.15 -19.37
N GLY A 67 13.61 14.71 -19.63
CA GLY A 67 13.96 16.05 -19.11
C GLY A 67 13.05 17.22 -19.54
N TRP A 68 12.25 17.08 -20.61
CA TRP A 68 11.23 18.09 -20.94
C TRP A 68 10.06 18.10 -19.95
N LEU A 69 9.72 16.94 -19.39
CA LEU A 69 8.65 16.78 -18.40
C LEU A 69 9.13 17.22 -17.01
N GLU A 70 10.40 16.96 -16.67
CA GLU A 70 11.04 17.51 -15.48
C GLU A 70 11.00 19.05 -15.48
N ARG A 71 11.43 19.68 -16.58
CA ARG A 71 11.37 21.15 -16.73
C ARG A 71 9.95 21.70 -16.68
N ALA A 72 8.98 20.98 -17.23
CA ALA A 72 7.57 21.35 -17.15
C ALA A 72 7.03 21.22 -15.72
N ALA A 73 7.44 20.20 -14.97
CA ALA A 73 7.07 20.02 -13.57
C ALA A 73 7.65 21.15 -12.70
N ILE A 74 8.94 21.46 -12.85
CA ILE A 74 9.58 22.58 -12.13
C ILE A 74 8.89 23.91 -12.46
N ALA A 75 8.55 24.15 -13.72
CA ALA A 75 7.85 25.36 -14.14
C ALA A 75 6.40 25.44 -13.60
N ALA A 76 5.72 24.30 -13.44
CA ALA A 76 4.34 24.24 -12.97
C ALA A 76 4.22 24.26 -11.43
N LEU A 77 5.18 23.67 -10.70
CA LEU A 77 5.16 23.60 -9.24
C LEU A 77 5.77 24.83 -8.56
N GLY A 78 6.70 25.53 -9.22
CA GLY A 78 7.42 26.66 -8.63
C GLY A 78 8.11 26.28 -7.30
N THR A 79 8.32 27.24 -6.39
CA THR A 79 9.06 27.04 -5.12
C THR A 79 8.47 25.99 -4.16
N ASN A 80 7.32 25.40 -4.47
CA ASN A 80 6.65 24.40 -3.64
C ASN A 80 7.02 22.94 -4.01
N ASP A 81 8.14 22.74 -4.72
CA ASP A 81 8.61 21.44 -5.22
C ASP A 81 8.66 20.35 -4.14
N LYS A 82 9.20 20.65 -2.96
CA LYS A 82 9.39 19.66 -1.88
C LYS A 82 8.07 19.08 -1.32
N PRO A 83 7.10 19.88 -0.87
CA PRO A 83 5.85 19.33 -0.33
C PRO A 83 4.99 18.66 -1.40
N VAL A 84 5.01 19.14 -2.65
CA VAL A 84 4.24 18.52 -3.73
C VAL A 84 4.83 17.16 -4.09
N LEU A 85 6.16 17.05 -4.15
CA LEU A 85 6.83 15.77 -4.38
C LEU A 85 6.45 14.76 -3.29
N LEU A 86 6.58 15.12 -2.01
CA LEU A 86 6.23 14.25 -0.88
C LEU A 86 4.74 13.85 -0.89
N ALA A 87 3.84 14.79 -1.18
CA ALA A 87 2.41 14.52 -1.28
C ALA A 87 2.09 13.55 -2.41
N SER A 88 2.75 13.70 -3.56
CA SER A 88 2.56 12.82 -4.72
C SER A 88 3.05 11.39 -4.45
N ILE A 89 4.21 11.23 -3.81
CA ILE A 89 4.75 9.93 -3.40
C ILE A 89 3.79 9.25 -2.42
N GLY A 90 3.31 10.00 -1.42
CA GLY A 90 2.33 9.50 -0.44
C GLY A 90 1.02 9.05 -1.10
N LEU A 91 0.52 9.81 -2.07
CA LEU A 91 -0.68 9.46 -2.82
C LEU A 91 -0.49 8.19 -3.65
N VAL A 92 0.61 8.06 -4.38
CA VAL A 92 0.91 6.87 -5.19
C VAL A 92 1.06 5.64 -4.30
N ALA A 93 1.80 5.74 -3.19
CA ALA A 93 1.96 4.66 -2.23
C ALA A 93 0.60 4.22 -1.64
N ALA A 94 -0.26 5.17 -1.30
CA ALA A 94 -1.60 4.88 -0.79
C ALA A 94 -2.48 4.15 -1.82
N LEU A 95 -2.46 4.59 -3.08
CA LEU A 95 -3.20 3.94 -4.17
C LEU A 95 -2.69 2.53 -4.45
N LEU A 96 -1.37 2.33 -4.47
CA LEU A 96 -0.75 1.02 -4.66
C LEU A 96 -1.12 0.07 -3.50
N GLY A 97 -0.98 0.52 -2.25
CA GLY A 97 -1.34 -0.28 -1.09
C GLY A 97 -2.81 -0.67 -1.07
N ALA A 98 -3.71 0.29 -1.34
CA ALA A 98 -5.13 0.01 -1.47
C ALA A 98 -5.43 -0.98 -2.60
N GLY A 99 -4.80 -0.81 -3.77
CA GLY A 99 -4.93 -1.70 -4.92
C GLY A 99 -4.48 -3.14 -4.64
N VAL A 100 -3.32 -3.31 -4.00
CA VAL A 100 -2.81 -4.62 -3.58
C VAL A 100 -3.77 -5.28 -2.58
N GLY A 101 -4.28 -4.52 -1.62
CA GLY A 101 -5.28 -5.01 -0.67
C GLY A 101 -6.56 -5.50 -1.35
N LEU A 102 -7.03 -4.78 -2.36
CA LEU A 102 -8.18 -5.19 -3.17
C LEU A 102 -7.92 -6.45 -4.00
N LEU A 103 -6.70 -6.63 -4.50
CA LEU A 103 -6.30 -7.80 -5.30
C LEU A 103 -6.13 -9.06 -4.44
N ALA A 104 -5.80 -8.90 -3.16
CA ALA A 104 -5.60 -9.99 -2.20
C ALA A 104 -6.89 -10.50 -1.53
N ARG A 105 -8.04 -9.91 -1.88
CA ARG A 105 -9.38 -10.20 -1.35
C ARG A 105 -10.07 -11.36 -2.07
#